data_AF-A0A2T2V6N1-F1
#
_entry.id   AF-A0A2T2V6N1-F1
#
_cell.length_a   1.000
_cell.length_b   1.000
_cell.length_c   1.000
_cell.angle_alpha   90.00
_cell.angle_beta   90.00
_cell.angle_gamma   90.00
#
_symmetry.space_group_name_H-M   'P 1'
#
loop_
_entity.id
_entity.type
_entity.pdbx_description
1 polymer ?
#
loop_
_entity_poly.entity_id
_entity_poly.type
_entity_poly.pdbx_seq_one_letter_code
_entity_poly.pdbx_strand_id
1 'polypeptide(L)'
;MVLVMNLQKEKAKRLMTILVVSAVLMLLTGYFGEIRDDTSLLSMRGFWGTVSSVFFVIILWQLIQEIWGAAQRESGQVRILVRNILLLTVFVWGFYPIVYMAPFYGLGGANGQVFLQVGYSLADIIAKAGYGLMIYAIAREKTLRDQGEIAE
;
A
#
# COMPACT_ATOMS: atom_id res chain seq x y z
N MET A 1 7.55 6.09 -6.77
CA MET A 1 8.32 4.93 -6.25
C MET A 1 9.00 4.12 -7.34
N VAL A 2 8.29 3.57 -8.33
CA VAL A 2 8.91 2.81 -9.44
C VAL A 2 10.05 3.61 -10.12
N LEU A 3 9.87 4.93 -10.29
CA LEU A 3 10.88 5.82 -10.86
C LEU A 3 12.15 5.96 -10.00
N VAL A 4 12.02 5.89 -8.67
CA VAL A 4 13.11 6.14 -7.70
C VAL A 4 14.02 4.91 -7.54
N MET A 5 13.56 3.74 -7.99
CA MET A 5 14.25 2.46 -7.81
C MET A 5 15.23 2.11 -8.92
N ASN A 6 15.44 3.01 -9.89
CA ASN A 6 16.33 2.84 -11.04
C ASN A 6 16.19 1.44 -11.70
N LEU A 7 14.94 1.00 -11.88
CA LEU A 7 14.62 -0.28 -12.49
C LEU A 7 14.87 -0.21 -14.00
N GLN A 8 15.30 -1.32 -14.60
CA GLN A 8 15.35 -1.46 -16.05
C GLN A 8 13.98 -1.12 -16.66
N LYS A 9 13.96 -0.27 -17.70
CA LYS A 9 12.73 0.34 -18.26
C LYS A 9 11.64 -0.69 -18.58
N GLU A 10 12.02 -1.86 -19.08
CA GLU A 10 11.09 -2.93 -19.44
C GLU A 10 10.48 -3.60 -18.19
N LYS A 11 11.29 -3.86 -17.16
CA LYS A 11 10.83 -4.38 -15.87
C LYS A 11 9.93 -3.37 -15.17
N ALA A 12 10.27 -2.09 -15.21
CA ALA A 12 9.46 -1.00 -14.64
C ALA A 12 8.09 -0.89 -15.33
N LYS A 13 8.04 -1.01 -16.66
CA LYS A 13 6.79 -0.97 -17.43
C LYS A 13 5.90 -2.18 -17.10
N ARG A 14 6.46 -3.39 -17.09
CA ARG A 14 5.72 -4.61 -16.71
C ARG A 14 5.17 -4.53 -15.29
N LEU A 15 6.00 -4.10 -14.34
CA LEU A 15 5.63 -3.90 -12.95
C LEU A 15 4.46 -2.92 -12.84
N MET A 16 4.56 -1.77 -13.51
CA MET A 16 3.51 -0.75 -13.52
C MET A 16 2.20 -1.30 -14.08
N THR A 17 2.24 -2.04 -15.20
CA THR A 17 1.04 -2.66 -15.77
C THR A 17 0.39 -3.63 -14.78
N ILE A 18 1.17 -4.52 -14.16
CA ILE A 18 0.64 -5.49 -13.18
C ILE A 18 0.02 -4.76 -11.99
N LEU A 19 0.70 -3.76 -11.44
CA LEU A 19 0.22 -3.01 -10.28
C LEU A 19 -1.06 -2.24 -10.61
N VAL A 20 -1.11 -1.56 -11.75
CA VAL A 20 -2.28 -0.77 -12.18
C VAL A 20 -3.47 -1.68 -12.46
N VAL A 21 -3.29 -2.75 -13.23
CA VAL A 21 -4.38 -3.69 -13.54
C VAL A 21 -4.90 -4.36 -12.27
N SER A 22 -4.00 -4.81 -11.39
CA SER A 22 -4.39 -5.41 -10.11
C SER A 22 -5.11 -4.41 -9.22
N ALA A 23 -4.68 -3.14 -9.18
CA ALA A 23 -5.35 -2.11 -8.39
C ALA A 23 -6.76 -1.81 -8.91
N VAL A 24 -6.94 -1.73 -10.23
CA VAL A 24 -8.27 -1.56 -10.84
C VAL A 24 -9.17 -2.75 -10.50
N LEU A 25 -8.70 -3.97 -10.66
CA LEU A 25 -9.47 -5.18 -10.33
C LEU A 25 -9.81 -5.27 -8.85
N MET A 26 -8.87 -4.93 -7.96
CA MET A 26 -9.07 -4.85 -6.52
C MET A 26 -10.19 -3.87 -6.16
N LEU A 27 -10.18 -2.67 -6.73
CA LEU A 27 -11.19 -1.63 -6.47
C LEU A 27 -12.56 -2.03 -7.02
N LEU A 28 -12.62 -2.57 -8.25
CA LEU A 28 -13.89 -2.99 -8.85
C LEU A 28 -14.56 -4.12 -8.07
N THR A 29 -13.77 -5.14 -7.69
CA THR A 29 -14.29 -6.28 -6.92
C THR A 29 -14.67 -5.88 -5.51
N GLY A 30 -13.89 -5.00 -4.86
CA GLY A 30 -14.24 -4.44 -3.55
C GLY A 30 -15.53 -3.63 -3.60
N TYR A 31 -15.72 -2.80 -4.63
CA TYR A 31 -16.93 -2.02 -4.82
C TYR A 31 -18.18 -2.90 -5.00
N PHE A 32 -18.09 -3.98 -5.79
CA PHE A 32 -19.21 -4.93 -5.95
C PHE A 32 -19.61 -5.63 -4.65
N GLY A 33 -18.67 -5.79 -3.72
CA GLY A 33 -18.95 -6.29 -2.38
C GLY A 33 -19.55 -5.22 -1.46
N GLU A 34 -19.05 -3.97 -1.53
CA GLU A 34 -19.49 -2.88 -0.65
C GLU A 34 -20.96 -2.48 -0.85
N ILE A 35 -21.45 -2.51 -2.11
CA ILE A 35 -22.85 -2.21 -2.44
C ILE A 35 -23.86 -3.28 -1.98
N ARG A 36 -23.39 -4.36 -1.33
CA ARG A 36 -24.25 -5.44 -0.84
C ARG A 36 -24.60 -5.18 0.63
N ASP A 37 -25.88 -5.29 0.95
CA ASP A 37 -26.39 -5.08 2.31
C ASP A 37 -26.08 -6.26 3.25
N ASP A 38 -25.58 -7.38 2.72
CA ASP A 38 -25.25 -8.56 3.51
C ASP A 38 -24.00 -8.35 4.38
N THR A 39 -24.14 -8.56 5.69
CA THR A 39 -23.06 -8.39 6.67
C THR A 39 -22.43 -9.71 7.13
N SER A 40 -22.65 -10.80 6.41
CA SER A 40 -22.04 -12.10 6.72
C SER A 40 -20.78 -12.36 5.90
N LEU A 41 -19.79 -13.03 6.49
CA LEU A 41 -18.56 -13.42 5.81
C LEU A 41 -18.80 -14.44 4.68
N LEU A 42 -19.86 -15.26 4.78
CA LEU A 42 -20.24 -16.22 3.74
C LEU A 42 -21.22 -15.64 2.70
N SER A 43 -21.50 -14.34 2.75
CA SER A 43 -22.38 -13.66 1.79
C SER A 43 -21.64 -13.22 0.53
N MET A 44 -22.38 -12.60 -0.41
CA MET A 44 -21.76 -11.96 -1.59
C MET A 44 -20.74 -10.90 -1.20
N ARG A 45 -20.94 -10.14 -0.10
CA ARG A 45 -19.97 -9.14 0.38
C ARG A 45 -18.64 -9.79 0.76
N GLY A 46 -18.69 -10.91 1.46
CA GLY A 46 -17.50 -11.68 1.86
C GLY A 46 -16.79 -12.34 0.68
N PHE A 47 -17.55 -12.89 -0.27
CA PHE A 47 -17.00 -13.45 -1.51
C PHE A 47 -16.23 -12.39 -2.31
N TRP A 48 -16.87 -11.25 -2.62
CA TRP A 48 -16.24 -10.16 -3.37
C TRP A 48 -15.07 -9.51 -2.61
N GLY A 49 -15.17 -9.41 -1.28
CA GLY A 49 -14.07 -8.98 -0.41
C GLY A 49 -12.86 -9.93 -0.47
N THR A 50 -13.10 -11.24 -0.51
CA THR A 50 -12.04 -12.25 -0.65
C THR A 50 -11.37 -12.15 -2.02
N VAL A 51 -12.15 -12.00 -3.08
CA VAL A 51 -11.63 -11.79 -4.45
C VAL A 51 -10.79 -10.51 -4.52
N SER A 52 -11.26 -9.40 -3.95
CA SER A 52 -10.51 -8.15 -3.87
C SER A 52 -9.20 -8.32 -3.09
N SER A 53 -9.24 -9.08 -1.98
CA SER A 53 -8.06 -9.37 -1.16
C SER A 53 -6.98 -10.16 -1.91
N VAL A 54 -7.35 -11.03 -2.86
CA VAL A 54 -6.37 -11.73 -3.72
C VAL A 54 -5.56 -10.73 -4.55
N PHE A 55 -6.23 -9.77 -5.20
CA PHE A 55 -5.54 -8.73 -5.97
C PHE A 55 -4.68 -7.83 -5.08
N PHE A 56 -5.16 -7.51 -3.88
CA PHE A 56 -4.38 -6.77 -2.89
C PHE A 56 -3.09 -7.52 -2.48
N VAL A 57 -3.17 -8.82 -2.23
CA VAL A 57 -2.00 -9.65 -1.90
C VAL A 57 -1.01 -9.70 -3.06
N ILE A 58 -1.47 -9.78 -4.31
CA ILE A 58 -0.61 -9.70 -5.50
C ILE A 58 0.17 -8.37 -5.53
N ILE A 59 -0.50 -7.25 -5.26
CA ILE A 59 0.12 -5.92 -5.19
C ILE A 59 1.16 -5.89 -4.07
N LEU A 60 0.79 -6.29 -2.85
CA LEU A 60 1.70 -6.29 -1.71
C LEU A 60 2.91 -7.19 -1.95
N TRP A 61 2.72 -8.40 -2.47
CA TRP A 61 3.80 -9.32 -2.78
C TRP A 61 4.81 -8.69 -3.72
N GLN A 62 4.32 -8.13 -4.83
CA GLN A 62 5.17 -7.51 -5.84
C GLN A 62 5.89 -6.26 -5.29
N LEU A 63 5.22 -5.44 -4.48
CA LEU A 63 5.83 -4.28 -3.82
C LEU A 63 6.90 -4.70 -2.81
N ILE A 64 6.62 -5.69 -1.96
CA ILE A 64 7.59 -6.22 -0.99
C ILE A 64 8.84 -6.70 -1.72
N GLN A 65 8.70 -7.51 -2.77
CA GLN A 65 9.84 -8.03 -3.52
C GLN A 65 10.69 -6.92 -4.16
N GLU A 66 10.07 -5.94 -4.81
CA GLU A 66 10.80 -4.87 -5.49
C GLU A 66 11.43 -3.87 -4.50
N ILE A 67 10.72 -3.47 -3.44
CA ILE A 67 11.24 -2.53 -2.44
C ILE A 67 12.32 -3.19 -1.59
N TRP A 68 12.13 -4.45 -1.18
CA TRP A 68 13.15 -5.20 -0.45
C TRP A 68 14.39 -5.41 -1.31
N GLY A 69 14.22 -5.80 -2.58
CA GLY A 69 15.33 -5.91 -3.53
C GLY A 69 16.06 -4.59 -3.75
N ALA A 70 15.34 -3.46 -3.76
CA ALA A 70 15.96 -2.13 -3.81
C ALA A 70 16.73 -1.83 -2.51
N ALA A 71 16.19 -2.14 -1.34
CA ALA A 71 16.86 -1.91 -0.06
C ALA A 71 18.18 -2.69 0.06
N GLN A 72 18.29 -3.88 -0.51
CA GLN A 72 19.53 -4.66 -0.48
C GLN A 72 20.65 -4.10 -1.38
N ARG A 73 20.30 -3.26 -2.36
CA ARG A 73 21.27 -2.59 -3.25
C ARG A 73 21.78 -1.26 -2.67
N GLU A 74 21.22 -0.83 -1.54
CA GLU A 74 21.57 0.43 -0.89
C GLU A 74 22.28 0.16 0.44
N SER A 75 23.11 1.11 0.87
CA SER A 75 23.82 1.10 2.15
C SER A 75 23.33 2.24 3.07
N GLY A 76 23.79 2.21 4.32
CA GLY A 76 23.60 3.30 5.29
C GLY A 76 22.14 3.71 5.51
N GLN A 77 21.94 5.03 5.58
CA GLN A 77 20.66 5.66 5.87
C GLN A 77 19.60 5.40 4.77
N VAL A 78 20.03 5.34 3.51
CA VAL A 78 19.13 5.07 2.36
C VAL A 78 18.45 3.72 2.53
N ARG A 79 19.20 2.68 2.92
CA ARG A 79 18.65 1.34 3.18
C ARG A 79 17.59 1.34 4.26
N ILE A 80 17.82 2.08 5.35
CA ILE A 80 16.86 2.18 6.47
C ILE A 80 15.58 2.88 6.00
N LEU A 81 15.70 3.99 5.29
CA LEU A 81 14.55 4.73 4.76
C LEU A 81 13.74 3.89 3.76
N VAL A 82 14.40 3.13 2.88
CA VAL A 82 13.72 2.22 1.93
C VAL A 82 13.04 1.04 2.64
N ARG A 83 13.57 0.55 3.77
CA ARG A 83 12.87 -0.44 4.59
C ARG A 83 11.67 0.17 5.33
N ASN A 84 11.81 1.37 5.86
CA ASN A 84 10.75 2.06 6.58
C ASN A 84 9.56 2.37 5.65
N ILE A 85 9.81 2.76 4.39
CA ILE A 85 8.75 2.96 3.41
C ILE A 85 8.02 1.69 3.03
N LEU A 86 8.71 0.55 2.99
CA LEU A 86 8.06 -0.74 2.83
C LEU A 86 7.12 -1.03 4.01
N LEU A 87 7.64 -0.92 5.24
CA LEU A 87 6.85 -1.19 6.45
C LEU A 87 5.63 -0.27 6.53
N LEU A 88 5.82 1.03 6.32
CA LEU A 88 4.74 2.00 6.31
C LEU A 88 3.67 1.65 5.27
N THR A 89 4.07 1.24 4.06
CA THR A 89 3.12 0.80 3.03
C THR A 89 2.28 -0.37 3.52
N VAL A 90 2.93 -1.44 3.98
CA VAL A 90 2.24 -2.68 4.39
C VAL A 90 1.30 -2.42 5.56
N PHE A 91 1.74 -1.67 6.57
CA PHE A 91 0.92 -1.36 7.74
C PHE A 91 -0.28 -0.49 7.39
N VAL A 92 -0.05 0.62 6.68
CA VAL A 92 -1.13 1.58 6.39
C VAL A 92 -2.10 1.01 5.37
N TRP A 93 -1.62 0.26 4.37
CA TRP A 93 -2.50 -0.34 3.38
C TRP A 93 -3.24 -1.56 3.93
N GLY A 94 -2.66 -2.29 4.89
CA GLY A 94 -3.34 -3.38 5.59
C GLY A 94 -4.56 -2.93 6.38
N PHE A 95 -4.68 -1.64 6.70
CA PHE A 95 -5.87 -1.07 7.36
C PHE A 95 -7.14 -1.24 6.51
N TYR A 96 -7.08 -1.01 5.19
CA TYR A 96 -8.27 -1.03 4.33
C TYR A 96 -9.06 -2.34 4.33
N PRO A 97 -8.44 -3.53 4.13
CA PRO A 97 -9.17 -4.79 4.20
C PRO A 97 -9.70 -5.09 5.61
N ILE A 98 -9.00 -4.65 6.68
CA ILE A 98 -9.48 -4.82 8.06
C ILE A 98 -10.77 -4.02 8.27
N VAL A 99 -10.81 -2.78 7.80
CA VAL A 99 -12.00 -1.92 7.95
C VAL A 99 -13.15 -2.39 7.06
N TYR A 100 -12.87 -2.94 5.88
CA TYR A 100 -13.89 -3.56 5.04
C TYR A 100 -14.63 -4.70 5.76
N MET A 101 -13.94 -5.42 6.64
CA MET A 101 -14.52 -6.49 7.46
C MET A 101 -15.30 -5.99 8.68
N ALA A 102 -15.26 -4.70 9.02
CA ALA A 102 -15.92 -4.16 10.22
C ALA A 102 -17.41 -4.53 10.34
N PRO A 103 -18.22 -4.50 9.26
CA PRO A 103 -19.61 -4.94 9.32
C PRO A 103 -19.79 -6.42 9.69
N PHE A 104 -18.82 -7.28 9.37
CA PHE A 104 -18.87 -8.72 9.71
C PHE A 104 -18.80 -8.97 11.21
N TYR A 105 -18.22 -8.02 11.96
CA TYR A 105 -18.09 -8.09 13.42
C TYR A 105 -19.12 -7.23 14.14
N GLY A 106 -20.16 -6.75 13.44
CA GLY A 106 -21.20 -5.92 14.04
C GLY A 106 -20.75 -4.51 14.43
N LEU A 107 -19.60 -4.03 13.91
CA LEU A 107 -19.11 -2.66 14.13
C LEU A 107 -19.86 -1.62 13.27
N GLY A 108 -21.19 -1.74 13.23
CA GLY A 108 -22.09 -0.82 12.54
C GLY A 108 -22.67 0.27 13.44
N GLY A 109 -23.42 1.20 12.85
CA GLY A 109 -24.09 2.31 13.56
C GLY A 109 -23.27 3.60 13.63
N ALA A 110 -23.87 4.67 14.17
CA ALA A 110 -23.32 6.03 14.12
C ALA A 110 -21.91 6.14 14.73
N ASN A 111 -21.69 5.56 15.91
CA ASN A 111 -20.36 5.58 16.56
C ASN A 111 -19.33 4.74 15.79
N GLY A 112 -19.74 3.61 15.23
CA GLY A 112 -18.89 2.80 14.36
C GLY A 112 -18.44 3.59 13.14
N GLN A 113 -19.37 4.23 12.43
CA GLN A 113 -19.06 5.03 11.24
C GLN A 113 -18.10 6.19 11.54
N VAL A 114 -18.27 6.90 12.67
CA VAL A 114 -17.34 7.97 13.08
C VAL A 114 -15.94 7.41 13.28
N PHE A 115 -15.80 6.27 13.98
CA PHE A 115 -14.51 5.63 14.19
C PHE A 115 -13.85 5.20 12.88
N LEU A 116 -14.62 4.59 11.96
CA LEU A 116 -14.10 4.18 10.65
C LEU A 116 -13.65 5.40 9.84
N GLN A 117 -14.42 6.49 9.83
CA GLN A 117 -14.10 7.73 9.13
C GLN A 117 -12.81 8.39 9.65
N VAL A 118 -12.64 8.46 10.98
CA VAL A 118 -11.42 8.97 11.61
C VAL A 118 -10.23 8.08 11.24
N GLY A 119 -10.40 6.76 11.30
CA GLY A 119 -9.38 5.80 10.90
C GLY A 119 -8.98 5.94 9.43
N TYR A 120 -9.95 6.04 8.51
CA TYR A 120 -9.69 6.27 7.09
C TYR A 120 -8.93 7.57 6.85
N SER A 121 -9.34 8.66 7.50
CA SER A 121 -8.69 9.97 7.36
C SER A 121 -7.22 9.91 7.81
N LEU A 122 -6.96 9.24 8.94
CA LEU A 122 -5.60 9.06 9.44
C LEU A 122 -4.77 8.18 8.50
N ALA A 123 -5.32 7.05 8.06
CA ALA A 123 -4.68 6.16 7.10
C ALA A 123 -4.34 6.90 5.80
N ASP A 124 -5.24 7.75 5.30
CA ASP A 124 -5.04 8.52 4.09
C ASP A 124 -3.94 9.57 4.21
N ILE A 125 -3.90 10.30 5.33
CA ILE A 125 -2.85 11.29 5.60
C ILE A 125 -1.48 10.60 5.63
N ILE A 126 -1.37 9.45 6.31
CA ILE A 126 -0.11 8.72 6.41
C ILE A 126 0.27 8.09 5.06
N ALA A 127 -0.69 7.49 4.34
CA ALA A 127 -0.46 6.83 3.05
C ALA A 127 -0.12 7.81 1.91
N LYS A 128 -0.53 9.07 2.02
CA LYS A 128 -0.31 10.09 0.98
C LYS A 128 0.79 11.06 1.39
N ALA A 129 0.56 11.86 2.44
CA ALA A 129 1.51 12.88 2.87
C ALA A 129 2.73 12.26 3.55
N GLY A 130 2.53 11.35 4.51
CA GLY A 130 3.62 10.64 5.18
C GLY A 130 4.48 9.85 4.20
N TYR A 131 3.83 9.11 3.29
CA TYR A 131 4.51 8.38 2.23
C TYR A 131 5.33 9.31 1.31
N GLY A 132 4.75 10.43 0.87
CA GLY A 132 5.42 11.42 0.03
C GLY A 132 6.66 12.01 0.70
N LEU A 133 6.58 12.35 1.99
CA LEU A 133 7.72 12.84 2.77
C LEU A 133 8.86 11.81 2.84
N MET A 134 8.54 10.52 2.97
CA MET A 134 9.58 9.49 3.00
C MET A 134 10.21 9.27 1.62
N ILE A 135 9.45 9.37 0.52
CA ILE A 135 10.02 9.38 -0.83
C ILE A 135 10.99 10.54 -0.99
N TYR A 136 10.59 11.74 -0.55
CA TYR A 136 11.45 12.91 -0.59
C TYR A 136 12.73 12.71 0.23
N ALA A 137 12.63 12.18 1.45
CA ALA A 137 13.79 11.87 2.28
C ALA A 137 14.76 10.89 1.60
N ILE A 138 14.25 9.82 0.99
CA ILE A 138 15.07 8.86 0.22
C ILE A 138 15.75 9.54 -0.96
N ALA A 139 15.01 10.36 -1.72
CA ALA A 139 15.57 11.06 -2.88
C ALA A 139 16.66 12.05 -2.48
N ARG A 140 16.42 12.85 -1.43
CA ARG A 140 17.40 13.79 -0.88
C ARG A 140 18.67 13.08 -0.44
N GLU A 141 18.55 12.00 0.32
CA GLU A 141 19.71 11.25 0.84
C GLU A 141 20.55 10.66 -0.30
N LYS A 142 19.89 10.14 -1.34
CA LYS A 142 20.58 9.68 -2.56
C LYS A 142 21.31 10.80 -3.28
N THR A 143 20.70 11.97 -3.43
CA THR A 143 21.34 13.13 -4.07
C THR A 143 22.59 13.59 -3.32
N LEU A 144 22.51 13.66 -1.99
CA LEU A 144 23.66 14.05 -1.15
C LEU A 144 24.81 13.04 -1.24
N ARG A 145 24.49 11.74 -1.29
CA ARG A 145 25.49 10.68 -1.53
C ARG A 145 26.13 10.81 -2.91
N ASP A 146 25.34 11.05 -3.96
CA ASP A 146 25.86 11.24 -5.32
C ASP A 146 26.74 12.50 -5.46
N GLN A 147 26.54 13.50 -4.59
CA GLN A 147 27.37 14.71 -4.49
C GLN A 147 28.63 14.53 -3.62
N GLY A 148 28.79 13.37 -2.97
CA GLY A 148 29.93 13.08 -2.08
C GLY A 148 29.86 13.78 -0.71
N GLU A 149 28.72 14.33 -0.33
CA GLU A 149 28.53 15.04 0.95
C GLU A 149 28.33 14.09 2.15
N ILE A 150 28.05 12.81 1.88
CA ILE A 150 27.86 11.77 2.90
C ILE A 150 28.60 10.49 2.48
N ALA A 151 29.27 9.83 3.43
CA ALA A 151 29.97 8.56 3.19
C ALA A 151 29.01 7.38 2.94
N GLU A 152 29.49 6.35 2.22
CA GLU A 152 28.74 5.13 1.84
C GLU A 152 28.13 4.34 3.00
#